data_AF-A0AAN6U4Q2-F1
#
_entry.id   AF-A0AAN6U4Q2-F1
#
_cell.length_a   1.000
_cell.length_b   1.000
_cell.length_c   1.000
_cell.angle_alpha   90.00
_cell.angle_beta   90.00
_cell.angle_gamma   90.00
#
_symmetry.space_group_name_H-M   'P 1'
#
loop_
_entity.id
_entity.type
_entity.pdbx_description
1 polymer ?
#
loop_
_entity_poly.entity_id
_entity_poly.type
_entity_poly.pdbx_seq_one_letter_code
_entity_poly.pdbx_strand_id
1 'polypeptide(L)'
;MPSKRPRDEDASPDPGASPAPVDARKAKKAKHGFRVGPENLPDGPWRRKVTKIKKELIIKAKVKKQYAKIKAELQQQAAPTITSNEHQHEANAHSDPQNDGQTASNSQQIHPERQAMLDSSPELNAKPNPTPNTNPSFPNRPEQLGQSQQLAQRRPRKPRRPDYYTKELAAAERAKKEAEERAAEFASRERERQQRITERERYRKAMAKAKAPGKDGKPKVGRESKILLERVKKIMGRV
;
A
#
# COMPACT_ATOMS: atom_id res chain seq x y z
N MET A 1 -29.58 15.96 -57.83
CA MET A 1 -28.51 16.35 -56.90
C MET A 1 -29.14 16.55 -55.51
N PRO A 2 -29.01 15.61 -54.57
CA PRO A 2 -29.67 15.73 -53.26
C PRO A 2 -28.95 16.76 -52.38
N SER A 3 -29.72 17.74 -51.88
CA SER A 3 -29.26 18.82 -51.01
C SER A 3 -28.92 18.33 -49.60
N LYS A 4 -27.84 18.90 -49.05
CA LYS A 4 -27.34 18.64 -47.69
C LYS A 4 -28.34 19.18 -46.66
N ARG A 5 -28.72 18.36 -45.69
CA ARG A 5 -29.53 18.79 -44.52
C ARG A 5 -28.71 19.78 -43.67
N PRO A 6 -29.28 20.91 -43.21
CA PRO A 6 -28.60 21.82 -42.29
C PRO A 6 -28.46 21.20 -40.89
N ARG A 7 -27.45 21.67 -40.16
CA ARG A 7 -26.98 21.18 -38.86
C ARG A 7 -27.73 21.88 -37.72
N ASP A 8 -28.17 21.12 -36.71
CA ASP A 8 -28.96 21.54 -35.53
C ASP A 8 -28.23 22.50 -34.54
N GLU A 9 -27.40 23.43 -35.02
CA GLU A 9 -26.58 24.31 -34.14
C GLU A 9 -26.91 25.81 -34.27
N ASP A 10 -27.93 26.20 -35.05
CA ASP A 10 -28.37 27.61 -35.18
C ASP A 10 -29.55 28.00 -34.27
N ALA A 11 -29.83 27.23 -33.21
CA ALA A 11 -30.79 27.62 -32.17
C ALA A 11 -30.09 28.43 -31.07
N SER A 12 -29.87 29.72 -31.32
CA SER A 12 -29.45 30.68 -30.29
C SER A 12 -30.54 30.82 -29.20
N PRO A 13 -30.22 30.78 -27.89
CA PRO A 13 -31.20 30.96 -26.84
C PRO A 13 -31.49 32.45 -26.59
N ASP A 14 -32.78 32.81 -26.67
CA ASP A 14 -33.35 34.13 -26.39
C ASP A 14 -33.15 34.54 -24.91
N PRO A 15 -32.61 35.73 -24.58
CA PRO A 15 -32.39 36.17 -23.20
C PRO A 15 -33.63 36.91 -22.68
N GLY A 16 -34.68 36.18 -22.28
CA GLY A 16 -35.97 36.83 -21.98
C GLY A 16 -36.92 36.16 -20.98
N ALA A 17 -36.48 35.26 -20.10
CA ALA A 17 -37.38 34.64 -19.12
C ALA A 17 -36.82 34.68 -17.68
N SER A 18 -37.38 35.55 -16.85
CA SER A 18 -37.10 35.64 -15.41
C SER A 18 -37.59 34.39 -14.64
N PRO A 19 -36.92 34.00 -13.53
CA PRO A 19 -37.24 32.78 -12.79
C PRO A 19 -38.24 33.03 -11.65
N ALA A 20 -39.32 32.26 -11.59
CA ALA A 20 -40.20 32.18 -10.43
C ALA A 20 -40.63 30.70 -10.19
N PRO A 21 -40.95 30.34 -8.93
CA PRO A 21 -40.40 29.16 -8.29
C PRO A 21 -41.32 27.94 -8.41
N VAL A 22 -40.75 26.79 -8.78
CA VAL A 22 -41.48 25.52 -8.82
C VAL A 22 -40.73 24.45 -8.06
N ASP A 23 -40.97 24.42 -6.76
CA ASP A 23 -40.80 23.24 -5.94
C ASP A 23 -41.89 22.21 -6.32
N ALA A 24 -41.72 21.54 -7.47
CA ALA A 24 -42.49 20.35 -7.82
C ALA A 24 -41.90 19.69 -9.07
N ARG A 25 -41.10 18.65 -8.81
CA ARG A 25 -40.96 17.37 -9.53
C ARG A 25 -39.48 17.01 -9.53
N LYS A 26 -39.05 16.30 -8.48
CA LYS A 26 -37.88 15.42 -8.57
C LYS A 26 -38.20 14.39 -9.65
N ALA A 27 -37.87 14.72 -10.89
CA ALA A 27 -37.89 13.78 -12.00
C ALA A 27 -37.05 12.58 -11.55
N LYS A 28 -37.71 11.43 -11.36
CA LYS A 28 -37.04 10.19 -11.00
C LYS A 28 -36.07 9.91 -12.14
N LYS A 29 -34.78 10.14 -11.91
CA LYS A 29 -33.71 9.88 -12.86
C LYS A 29 -33.91 8.46 -13.36
N ALA A 30 -34.13 8.29 -14.67
CA ALA A 30 -34.34 6.99 -15.25
C ALA A 30 -33.21 6.08 -14.78
N LYS A 31 -33.57 4.97 -14.12
CA LYS A 31 -32.59 3.97 -13.67
C LYS A 31 -31.93 3.44 -14.93
N HIS A 32 -30.75 3.95 -15.22
CA HIS A 32 -30.00 3.54 -16.38
C HIS A 32 -29.74 2.04 -16.22
N GLY A 33 -30.22 1.23 -17.17
CA GLY A 33 -30.02 -0.22 -17.18
C GLY A 33 -28.53 -0.57 -17.15
N PHE A 34 -28.19 -1.85 -17.17
CA PHE A 34 -26.78 -2.28 -17.15
C PHE A 34 -26.03 -1.74 -18.39
N ARG A 35 -25.34 -0.59 -18.25
CA ARG A 35 -24.46 -0.04 -19.29
C ARG A 35 -23.29 -0.98 -19.44
N VAL A 36 -23.27 -1.76 -20.50
CA VAL A 36 -22.04 -2.41 -20.96
C VAL A 36 -21.28 -1.41 -21.85
N GLY A 37 -21.01 -0.24 -21.28
CA GLY A 37 -20.22 0.81 -21.94
C GLY A 37 -18.78 0.81 -21.41
N PRO A 38 -17.81 1.42 -22.12
CA PRO A 38 -16.42 1.54 -21.67
C PRO A 38 -16.26 2.24 -20.31
N GLU A 39 -17.31 2.91 -19.83
CA GLU A 39 -17.40 3.49 -18.49
C GLU A 39 -17.63 2.46 -17.36
N ASN A 40 -18.26 1.33 -17.68
CA ASN A 40 -18.68 0.29 -16.72
C ASN A 40 -17.90 -1.03 -16.86
N LEU A 41 -17.03 -1.14 -17.86
CA LEU A 41 -16.02 -2.19 -17.91
C LEU A 41 -14.88 -1.83 -16.95
N PRO A 42 -14.19 -2.82 -16.33
CA PRO A 42 -13.01 -2.56 -15.51
C PRO A 42 -12.00 -1.79 -16.34
N ASP A 43 -11.98 -0.48 -16.12
CA ASP A 43 -11.21 0.45 -16.93
C ASP A 43 -9.76 -0.02 -16.94
N GLY A 44 -9.17 -0.08 -18.14
CA GLY A 44 -7.87 -0.74 -18.34
C GLY A 44 -6.82 -0.18 -17.37
N PRO A 45 -5.78 -0.96 -17.02
CA PRO A 45 -4.78 -0.56 -16.02
C PRO A 45 -4.21 0.86 -16.24
N TRP A 46 -4.12 1.28 -17.50
CA TRP A 46 -3.61 2.60 -17.87
C TRP A 46 -4.56 3.76 -17.52
N ARG A 47 -5.86 3.63 -17.77
CA ARG A 47 -6.82 4.69 -17.41
C ARG A 47 -7.01 4.80 -15.90
N ARG A 48 -6.89 3.70 -15.14
CA ARG A 48 -6.80 3.75 -13.67
C ARG A 48 -5.56 4.51 -13.19
N LYS A 49 -4.41 4.32 -13.84
CA LYS A 49 -3.19 5.10 -13.54
C LYS A 49 -3.40 6.58 -13.84
N VAL A 50 -3.97 6.92 -15.01
CA VAL A 50 -4.23 8.33 -15.38
C VAL A 50 -5.21 8.99 -14.41
N THR A 51 -6.31 8.32 -14.04
CA THR A 51 -7.28 8.85 -13.07
C THR A 51 -6.67 8.98 -11.67
N LYS A 52 -5.82 8.03 -11.24
CA LYS A 52 -5.06 8.14 -9.99
C LYS A 52 -4.11 9.34 -10.00
N ILE A 53 -3.30 9.48 -11.06
CA ILE A 53 -2.36 10.60 -11.22
C ILE A 53 -3.11 11.93 -11.17
N LYS A 54 -4.23 12.05 -11.90
CA LYS A 54 -5.06 13.27 -11.89
C LYS A 54 -5.59 13.59 -10.49
N LYS A 55 -6.16 12.59 -9.78
CA LYS A 55 -6.65 12.77 -8.41
C LYS A 55 -5.53 13.18 -7.45
N GLU A 56 -4.37 12.54 -7.56
CA GLU A 56 -3.20 12.84 -6.73
C GLU A 56 -2.69 14.28 -6.96
N LEU A 57 -2.66 14.74 -8.21
CA LEU A 57 -2.24 16.10 -8.55
C LEU A 57 -3.20 17.15 -7.97
N ILE A 58 -4.51 16.89 -8.03
CA ILE A 58 -5.53 17.74 -7.43
C ILE A 58 -5.36 17.80 -5.90
N ILE A 59 -5.13 16.67 -5.24
CA ILE A 59 -4.91 16.62 -3.79
C ILE A 59 -3.66 17.41 -3.41
N LYS A 60 -2.53 17.19 -4.10
CA LYS A 60 -1.29 17.95 -3.88
C LYS A 60 -1.50 19.45 -4.04
N ALA A 61 -2.24 19.89 -5.06
CA ALA A 61 -2.56 21.30 -5.26
C ALA A 61 -3.42 21.86 -4.12
N LYS A 62 -4.43 21.11 -3.65
CA LYS A 62 -5.27 21.51 -2.51
C LYS A 62 -4.47 21.64 -1.23
N VAL A 63 -3.62 20.66 -0.92
CA VAL A 63 -2.73 20.67 0.25
C VAL A 63 -1.78 21.86 0.17
N LYS A 64 -1.17 22.13 -0.99
CA LYS A 64 -0.31 23.31 -1.17
C LYS A 64 -1.07 24.62 -0.94
N LYS A 65 -2.31 24.74 -1.43
CA LYS A 65 -3.15 25.93 -1.20
C LYS A 65 -3.49 26.11 0.28
N GLN A 66 -3.89 25.04 0.96
CA GLN A 66 -4.20 25.08 2.39
C GLN A 66 -2.95 25.41 3.22
N TYR A 67 -1.81 24.80 2.91
CA TYR A 67 -0.54 25.09 3.55
C TYR A 67 -0.10 26.54 3.35
N ALA A 68 -0.21 27.06 2.13
CA ALA A 68 0.07 28.47 1.84
C ALA A 68 -0.85 29.40 2.65
N LYS A 69 -2.13 29.06 2.80
CA LYS A 69 -3.07 29.82 3.62
C LYS A 69 -2.66 29.85 5.10
N ILE A 70 -2.38 28.70 5.69
CA ILE A 70 -1.96 28.59 7.09
C ILE A 70 -0.62 29.30 7.30
N LYS A 71 0.32 29.16 6.38
CA LYS A 71 1.62 29.84 6.46
C LYS A 71 1.47 31.36 6.41
N ALA A 72 0.61 31.89 5.54
CA ALA A 72 0.32 33.32 5.48
C ALA A 72 -0.33 33.83 6.77
N GLU A 73 -1.29 33.09 7.32
CA GLU A 73 -1.94 33.42 8.59
C GLU A 73 -0.96 33.40 9.77
N LEU A 74 -0.10 32.38 9.85
CA LEU A 74 0.97 32.33 10.86
C LEU A 74 1.96 33.48 10.71
N GLN A 75 2.30 33.88 9.48
CA GLN A 75 3.19 35.03 9.25
C GLN A 75 2.52 36.36 9.63
N GLN A 76 1.20 36.49 9.42
CA GLN A 76 0.42 37.64 9.89
C GLN A 76 0.30 37.68 11.42
N GLN A 77 0.19 36.52 12.08
CA GLN A 77 0.16 36.42 13.54
C GLN A 77 1.55 36.59 14.17
N ALA A 78 2.62 36.19 13.47
CA ALA A 78 4.00 36.35 13.92
C ALA A 78 4.60 37.73 13.58
N ALA A 79 3.96 38.51 12.71
CA ALA A 79 4.33 39.91 12.50
C ALA A 79 3.74 40.75 13.63
N PRO A 80 4.56 41.34 14.52
CA PRO A 80 4.07 42.36 15.44
C PRO A 80 3.58 43.53 14.58
N THR A 81 2.44 44.11 14.95
CA THR A 81 1.87 45.34 14.38
C THR A 81 2.94 46.42 14.20
N ILE A 82 3.48 46.54 13.00
CA ILE A 82 4.11 47.76 12.50
C ILE A 82 3.45 48.08 11.17
N THR A 83 2.84 49.26 11.17
CA THR A 83 1.97 49.87 10.17
C THR A 83 2.63 50.04 8.80
N SER A 84 1.84 49.76 7.75
CA SER A 84 1.83 50.33 6.38
C SER A 84 3.15 50.43 5.58
N ASN A 85 3.22 49.72 4.45
CA ASN A 85 3.33 50.35 3.11
C ASN A 85 3.33 49.33 1.97
N GLU A 86 2.71 49.71 0.85
CA GLU A 86 2.75 49.04 -0.45
C GLU A 86 4.19 48.82 -0.94
N HIS A 87 4.42 47.75 -1.71
CA HIS A 87 4.86 47.85 -3.11
C HIS A 87 4.92 46.47 -3.77
N GLN A 88 4.32 46.40 -4.96
CA GLN A 88 4.51 45.34 -5.97
C GLN A 88 5.98 45.31 -6.41
N HIS A 89 6.52 44.16 -6.83
CA HIS A 89 7.39 44.06 -8.00
C HIS A 89 7.56 42.59 -8.44
N GLU A 90 7.46 42.41 -9.75
CA GLU A 90 7.64 41.19 -10.54
C GLU A 90 9.13 40.76 -10.71
N ALA A 91 9.27 39.54 -11.24
CA ALA A 91 10.34 39.03 -12.12
C ALA A 91 11.70 38.55 -11.56
N ASN A 92 11.91 37.24 -11.73
CA ASN A 92 13.03 36.58 -12.44
C ASN A 92 14.49 37.06 -12.23
N ALA A 93 15.37 36.19 -11.71
CA ALA A 93 16.62 35.73 -12.36
C ALA A 93 17.59 35.06 -11.36
N HIS A 94 18.40 34.14 -11.90
CA HIS A 94 19.54 33.46 -11.28
C HIS A 94 20.60 34.41 -10.71
N SER A 95 21.17 34.05 -9.56
CA SER A 95 22.61 34.03 -9.33
C SER A 95 22.97 33.25 -8.05
N ASP A 96 23.89 32.31 -8.20
CA ASP A 96 24.75 31.80 -7.12
C ASP A 96 25.75 32.92 -6.75
N PRO A 97 26.28 33.00 -5.51
CA PRO A 97 27.57 32.33 -5.29
C PRO A 97 27.83 31.80 -3.85
N GLN A 98 28.83 30.91 -3.80
CA GLN A 98 29.60 30.46 -2.64
C GLN A 98 30.06 31.60 -1.72
N ASN A 99 30.06 31.39 -0.39
CA ASN A 99 31.24 31.61 0.47
C ASN A 99 31.07 30.97 1.86
N ASP A 100 32.17 30.40 2.33
CA ASP A 100 32.36 29.58 3.51
C ASP A 100 32.35 30.36 4.84
N GLY A 101 31.97 29.64 5.90
CA GLY A 101 32.63 29.74 7.20
C GLY A 101 32.10 30.75 8.20
N GLN A 102 31.17 30.32 9.07
CA GLN A 102 31.28 30.59 10.51
C GLN A 102 30.38 29.67 11.34
N THR A 103 31.04 28.88 12.17
CA THR A 103 30.51 28.17 13.32
C THR A 103 29.89 29.16 14.30
N ALA A 104 28.56 29.19 14.37
CA ALA A 104 27.85 29.76 15.52
C ALA A 104 26.79 28.74 15.94
N SER A 105 26.95 28.23 17.15
CA SER A 105 26.06 27.29 17.83
C SER A 105 24.59 27.69 17.67
N ASN A 106 23.85 26.93 16.88
CA ASN A 106 22.39 26.92 16.91
C ASN A 106 21.96 26.40 18.30
N SER A 107 21.87 27.30 19.27
CA SER A 107 21.13 27.09 20.50
C SER A 107 19.65 27.06 20.14
N GLN A 108 19.21 25.95 19.54
CA GLN A 108 17.80 25.66 19.34
C GLN A 108 17.15 25.75 20.72
N GLN A 109 16.29 26.75 20.93
CA GLN A 109 15.47 26.84 22.14
C GLN A 109 14.68 25.54 22.25
N ILE A 110 15.07 24.71 23.22
CA ILE A 110 14.44 23.43 23.47
C ILE A 110 13.01 23.71 23.96
N HIS A 111 12.01 23.08 23.33
CA HIS A 111 10.61 23.16 23.73
C HIS A 111 10.48 22.82 25.24
N PRO A 112 9.67 23.56 26.02
CA PRO A 112 9.63 23.43 27.49
C PRO A 112 9.34 22.01 27.98
N GLU A 113 8.52 21.25 27.24
CA GLU A 113 8.21 19.85 27.54
C GLU A 113 9.43 18.91 27.44
N ARG A 114 10.38 19.21 26.54
CA ARG A 114 11.63 18.43 26.38
C ARG A 114 12.65 18.76 27.48
N GLN A 115 12.64 19.99 28.02
CA GLN A 115 13.45 20.36 29.20
C GLN A 115 13.01 19.58 30.44
N ALA A 116 11.69 19.49 30.69
CA ALA A 116 11.15 18.72 31.82
C ALA A 116 11.55 17.23 31.78
N MET A 117 11.61 16.62 30.59
CA MET A 117 12.10 15.24 30.43
C MET A 117 13.59 15.09 30.76
N LEU A 118 14.42 16.06 30.37
CA LEU A 118 15.86 16.03 30.63
C LEU A 118 16.15 16.20 32.13
N ASP A 119 15.44 17.11 32.80
CA ASP A 119 15.60 17.36 34.23
C ASP A 119 15.06 16.21 35.09
N SER A 120 14.07 15.46 34.59
CA SER A 120 13.49 14.29 35.28
C SER A 120 14.33 13.01 35.18
N SER A 121 15.44 13.03 34.44
CA SER A 121 16.32 11.86 34.28
C SER A 121 17.51 11.97 35.24
N PRO A 122 17.52 11.26 36.39
CA PRO A 122 18.69 11.28 37.27
C PRO A 122 19.87 10.57 36.59
N GLU A 123 20.92 11.35 36.33
CA GLU A 123 22.33 11.01 36.13
C GLU A 123 22.70 9.54 35.86
N LEU A 124 22.77 9.16 34.57
CA LEU A 124 23.60 8.04 34.12
C LEU A 124 25.05 8.50 33.88
N ASN A 125 25.70 9.01 34.92
CA ASN A 125 27.14 9.26 34.96
C ASN A 125 27.82 8.22 35.87
N ALA A 126 27.66 6.95 35.54
CA ALA A 126 28.46 5.87 36.12
C ALA A 126 28.90 4.92 34.99
N LYS A 127 30.16 5.08 34.56
CA LYS A 127 30.83 4.15 33.65
C LYS A 127 30.98 2.78 34.34
N PRO A 128 30.51 1.65 33.77
CA PRO A 128 30.90 0.34 34.27
C PRO A 128 32.15 -0.15 33.52
N ASN A 129 33.26 -0.28 34.24
CA ASN A 129 34.41 -1.09 33.80
C ASN A 129 34.10 -2.58 34.07
N PRO A 130 34.22 -3.49 33.09
CA PRO A 130 34.15 -4.93 33.34
C PRO A 130 35.56 -5.52 33.48
N THR A 131 35.87 -6.14 34.60
CA THR A 131 36.95 -7.14 34.69
C THR A 131 36.35 -8.49 35.07
N PRO A 132 36.70 -9.59 34.38
CA PRO A 132 36.29 -10.92 34.76
C PRO A 132 37.30 -11.52 35.75
N ASN A 133 36.82 -12.53 36.47
CA ASN A 133 37.62 -13.67 36.94
C ASN A 133 38.20 -13.60 38.36
N THR A 134 37.41 -14.05 39.35
CA THR A 134 37.94 -14.83 40.49
C THR A 134 36.85 -15.77 41.04
N ASN A 135 36.95 -17.05 40.71
CA ASN A 135 36.54 -18.11 41.65
C ASN A 135 37.73 -18.31 42.60
N PRO A 136 37.49 -18.53 43.91
CA PRO A 136 37.71 -19.91 44.36
C PRO A 136 36.85 -20.38 45.55
N SER A 137 36.71 -21.71 45.60
CA SER A 137 36.72 -22.55 46.80
C SER A 137 35.48 -22.60 47.70
N PHE A 138 34.75 -23.70 47.60
CA PHE A 138 34.10 -24.34 48.75
C PHE A 138 34.61 -25.79 48.84
N PRO A 139 35.10 -26.25 50.01
CA PRO A 139 35.62 -27.60 50.15
C PRO A 139 34.51 -28.63 50.34
N ASN A 140 34.79 -29.84 49.85
CA ASN A 140 34.03 -31.07 50.05
C ASN A 140 33.77 -31.42 51.53
N ARG A 141 32.65 -32.13 51.80
CA ARG A 141 32.53 -33.51 52.40
C ARG A 141 31.42 -33.63 53.48
N PRO A 142 30.97 -34.84 53.92
CA PRO A 142 30.41 -36.04 53.26
C PRO A 142 28.95 -36.39 53.71
N GLU A 143 28.43 -37.45 53.10
CA GLU A 143 27.25 -38.26 53.46
C GLU A 143 27.01 -38.53 54.96
N GLN A 144 25.74 -38.50 55.37
CA GLN A 144 25.21 -39.34 56.44
C GLN A 144 23.90 -40.02 55.99
N LEU A 145 23.85 -41.33 56.22
CA LEU A 145 22.71 -42.22 56.06
C LEU A 145 21.49 -41.72 56.84
N GLY A 146 20.32 -41.82 56.22
CA GLY A 146 19.03 -41.69 56.88
C GLY A 146 17.95 -42.40 56.08
N GLN A 147 17.65 -43.64 56.45
CA GLN A 147 16.46 -44.35 56.02
C GLN A 147 15.23 -43.56 56.51
N SER A 148 14.50 -42.94 55.59
CA SER A 148 13.12 -42.52 55.84
C SER A 148 12.29 -42.89 54.62
N GLN A 149 11.80 -44.13 54.62
CA GLN A 149 10.59 -44.50 53.89
C GLN A 149 9.41 -43.76 54.53
N GLN A 150 9.23 -42.50 54.18
CA GLN A 150 7.99 -41.79 54.46
C GLN A 150 7.65 -40.95 53.24
N LEU A 151 6.39 -41.13 52.84
CA LEU A 151 5.64 -40.45 51.80
C LEU A 151 5.72 -38.92 51.95
N ALA A 152 6.88 -38.33 51.65
CA ALA A 152 6.98 -36.89 51.49
C ALA A 152 6.29 -36.58 50.17
N GLN A 153 5.02 -36.19 50.24
CA GLN A 153 4.34 -35.50 49.16
C GLN A 153 5.25 -34.39 48.64
N ARG A 154 6.01 -34.69 47.57
CA ARG A 154 6.95 -33.76 46.96
C ARG A 154 6.08 -32.64 46.41
N ARG A 155 5.99 -31.55 47.19
CA ARG A 155 5.29 -30.32 46.80
C ARG A 155 5.70 -30.03 45.35
N PRO A 156 4.73 -29.84 44.43
CA PRO A 156 5.06 -29.64 43.03
C PRO A 156 6.05 -28.48 42.92
N ARG A 157 7.22 -28.75 42.33
CA ARG A 157 8.24 -27.73 42.10
C ARG A 157 7.59 -26.65 41.24
N LYS A 158 7.54 -25.42 41.75
CA LYS A 158 6.97 -24.29 41.02
C LYS A 158 7.61 -24.21 39.62
N PRO A 159 6.83 -23.99 38.55
CA PRO A 159 7.38 -23.88 37.21
C PRO A 159 8.43 -22.78 37.17
N ARG A 160 9.58 -23.06 36.54
CA ARG A 160 10.65 -22.08 36.37
C ARG A 160 10.11 -20.93 35.53
N ARG A 161 10.53 -19.71 35.86
CA ARG A 161 10.16 -18.53 35.07
C ARG A 161 10.68 -18.72 33.64
N PRO A 162 9.87 -18.39 32.61
CA PRO A 162 10.31 -18.46 31.23
C PRO A 162 11.57 -17.62 31.04
N ASP A 163 12.52 -18.15 30.28
CA ASP A 163 13.77 -17.46 29.96
C ASP A 163 13.48 -16.19 29.12
N TYR A 164 14.36 -15.18 29.22
CA TYR A 164 14.11 -13.80 28.80
C TYR A 164 13.65 -13.71 27.34
N TYR A 165 14.21 -14.53 26.46
CA TYR A 165 13.93 -14.53 25.02
C TYR A 165 12.88 -15.54 24.56
N THR A 166 12.31 -16.34 25.46
CA THR A 166 11.36 -17.41 25.08
C THR A 166 10.10 -16.86 24.40
N LYS A 167 9.61 -15.70 24.83
CA LYS A 167 8.46 -15.02 24.22
C LYS A 167 8.80 -14.47 22.83
N GLU A 168 10.01 -13.94 22.68
CA GLU A 168 10.47 -13.37 21.41
C GLU A 168 10.73 -14.46 20.36
N LEU A 169 11.33 -15.58 20.75
CA LEU A 169 11.51 -16.75 19.88
C LEU A 169 10.16 -17.34 19.45
N ALA A 170 9.21 -17.47 20.38
CA ALA A 170 7.87 -17.94 20.06
C ALA A 170 7.11 -16.97 19.11
N ALA A 171 7.30 -15.66 19.27
CA ALA A 171 6.75 -14.65 18.36
C ALA A 171 7.39 -14.72 16.97
N ALA A 172 8.72 -14.90 16.91
CA ALA A 172 9.46 -15.05 15.66
C ALA A 172 9.05 -16.32 14.90
N GLU A 173 8.85 -17.43 15.60
CA GLU A 173 8.36 -18.68 14.99
C GLU A 173 6.94 -18.54 14.45
N ARG A 174 6.05 -17.86 15.18
CA ARG A 174 4.69 -17.56 14.69
C ARG A 174 4.71 -16.69 13.44
N ALA A 175 5.54 -15.64 13.43
CA ALA A 175 5.70 -14.77 12.27
C ALA A 175 6.26 -15.53 11.05
N LYS A 176 7.22 -16.44 11.26
CA LYS A 176 7.75 -17.31 10.19
C LYS A 176 6.68 -18.23 9.62
N LYS A 177 5.88 -18.89 10.48
CA LYS A 177 4.80 -19.77 10.06
C LYS A 177 3.72 -19.03 9.26
N GLU A 178 3.29 -17.86 9.73
CA GLU A 178 2.30 -17.07 9.00
C GLU A 178 2.83 -16.59 7.63
N ALA A 179 4.11 -16.21 7.56
CA ALA A 179 4.75 -15.83 6.30
C ALA A 179 4.85 -17.03 5.33
N GLU A 180 5.16 -18.22 5.84
CA GLU A 180 5.24 -19.45 5.06
C GLU A 180 3.86 -19.89 4.55
N GLU A 181 2.82 -19.84 5.40
CA GLU A 181 1.44 -20.13 5.00
C GLU A 181 0.96 -19.19 3.90
N ARG A 182 1.22 -17.88 4.06
CA ARG A 182 0.91 -16.87 3.05
C ARG A 182 1.67 -17.14 1.74
N ALA A 183 2.95 -17.51 1.82
CA ALA A 183 3.74 -17.86 0.64
C ALA A 183 3.23 -19.14 -0.05
N ALA A 184 2.82 -20.14 0.72
CA ALA A 184 2.27 -21.40 0.20
C ALA A 184 0.93 -21.19 -0.50
N GLU A 185 0.06 -20.31 0.03
CA GLU A 185 -1.19 -19.93 -0.62
C GLU A 185 -0.91 -19.25 -1.98
N PHE A 186 -0.01 -18.26 -1.99
CA PHE A 186 0.40 -17.59 -3.23
C PHE A 186 1.01 -18.57 -4.25
N ALA A 187 1.88 -19.47 -3.81
CA ALA A 187 2.49 -20.49 -4.66
C ALA A 187 1.45 -21.44 -5.26
N SER A 188 0.44 -21.84 -4.48
CA SER A 188 -0.64 -22.72 -4.94
C SER A 188 -1.49 -22.03 -6.00
N ARG A 189 -1.84 -20.76 -5.79
CA ARG A 189 -2.58 -19.93 -6.76
C ARG A 189 -1.79 -19.71 -8.05
N GLU A 190 -0.49 -19.51 -7.95
CA GLU A 190 0.35 -19.30 -9.12
C GLU A 190 0.52 -20.59 -9.92
N ARG A 191 0.64 -21.75 -9.25
CA ARG A 191 0.65 -23.07 -9.92
C ARG A 191 -0.65 -23.32 -10.69
N GLU A 192 -1.81 -23.03 -10.11
CA GLU A 192 -3.10 -23.16 -10.81
C GLU A 192 -3.16 -22.27 -12.05
N ARG A 193 -2.73 -21.00 -11.92
CA ARG A 193 -2.64 -20.07 -13.05
C ARG A 193 -1.70 -20.58 -14.14
N GLN A 194 -0.52 -21.07 -13.77
CA GLN A 194 0.46 -21.62 -14.70
C GLN A 194 -0.07 -22.87 -15.41
N GLN A 195 -0.75 -23.76 -14.70
CA GLN A 195 -1.41 -24.92 -15.32
C GLN A 195 -2.46 -24.46 -16.34
N ARG A 196 -3.31 -23.48 -15.98
CA ARG A 196 -4.31 -22.93 -16.91
C ARG A 196 -3.69 -22.26 -18.13
N ILE A 197 -2.59 -21.52 -17.96
CA ILE A 197 -1.87 -20.87 -19.05
C ILE A 197 -1.23 -21.92 -19.96
N THR A 198 -0.51 -22.89 -19.40
CA THR A 198 0.15 -23.95 -20.18
C THR A 198 -0.84 -24.83 -20.92
N GLU A 199 -1.99 -25.18 -20.33
CA GLU A 199 -3.09 -25.85 -21.04
C GLU A 199 -3.60 -25.04 -22.21
N ARG A 200 -3.82 -23.73 -22.00
CA ARG A 200 -4.28 -22.82 -23.05
C ARG A 200 -3.26 -22.70 -24.18
N GLU A 201 -1.98 -22.62 -23.85
CA GLU A 201 -0.89 -22.55 -24.82
C GLU A 201 -0.74 -23.86 -25.60
N ARG A 202 -0.81 -25.01 -24.92
CA ARG A 202 -0.84 -26.34 -25.56
C ARG A 202 -2.01 -26.44 -26.52
N TYR A 203 -3.22 -26.07 -26.10
CA TYR A 203 -4.40 -26.07 -26.95
C TYR A 203 -4.25 -25.12 -28.14
N ARG A 204 -3.76 -23.89 -27.91
CA ARG A 204 -3.50 -22.91 -28.99
C ARG A 204 -2.49 -23.46 -30.00
N LYS A 205 -1.39 -24.06 -29.54
CA LYS A 205 -0.35 -24.64 -30.39
C LYS A 205 -0.88 -25.83 -31.18
N ALA A 206 -1.66 -26.71 -30.56
CA ALA A 206 -2.30 -27.84 -31.23
C ALA A 206 -3.28 -27.36 -32.32
N MET A 207 -4.15 -26.39 -32.00
CA MET A 207 -5.08 -25.80 -32.98
C MET A 207 -4.33 -25.12 -34.13
N ALA A 208 -3.28 -24.35 -33.85
CA ALA A 208 -2.46 -23.72 -34.89
C ALA A 208 -1.80 -24.78 -35.79
N LYS A 209 -1.34 -25.90 -35.21
CA LYS A 209 -0.77 -27.01 -35.97
C LYS A 209 -1.80 -27.75 -36.82
N ALA A 210 -3.03 -27.89 -36.32
CA ALA A 210 -4.12 -28.51 -37.06
C ALA A 210 -4.62 -27.62 -38.21
N LYS A 211 -4.66 -26.29 -37.98
CA LYS A 211 -5.04 -25.28 -38.98
C LYS A 211 -3.96 -25.00 -40.02
N ALA A 212 -2.73 -25.48 -39.81
CA ALA A 212 -1.67 -25.37 -40.80
C ALA A 212 -2.05 -26.15 -42.08
N PRO A 213 -2.11 -25.49 -43.24
CA PRO A 213 -2.53 -26.13 -44.49
C PRO A 213 -1.57 -27.25 -44.89
N GLY A 214 -2.08 -28.23 -45.64
CA GLY A 214 -1.27 -29.28 -46.25
C GLY A 214 -0.38 -28.78 -47.38
N LYS A 215 0.40 -29.68 -48.00
CA LYS A 215 1.20 -29.37 -49.18
C LYS A 215 0.34 -28.88 -50.35
N ASP A 216 -0.92 -29.34 -50.40
CA ASP A 216 -1.94 -28.93 -51.36
C ASP A 216 -2.69 -27.64 -50.96
N GLY A 217 -2.28 -26.95 -49.90
CA GLY A 217 -2.91 -25.71 -49.42
C GLY A 217 -4.25 -25.89 -48.70
N LYS A 218 -4.87 -27.08 -48.74
CA LYS A 218 -6.18 -27.34 -48.13
C LYS A 218 -6.08 -27.56 -46.60
N PRO A 219 -7.05 -27.06 -45.80
CA PRO A 219 -7.12 -27.32 -44.37
C PRO A 219 -7.32 -28.82 -44.06
N LYS A 220 -6.64 -29.33 -43.02
CA LYS A 220 -6.75 -30.73 -42.60
C LYS A 220 -7.82 -30.87 -41.52
N VAL A 221 -9.08 -30.86 -41.94
CA VAL A 221 -10.26 -30.88 -41.05
C VAL A 221 -10.23 -32.03 -40.03
N GLY A 222 -9.71 -33.21 -40.40
CA GLY A 222 -9.59 -34.36 -39.49
C GLY A 222 -8.63 -34.14 -38.31
N ARG A 223 -7.66 -33.21 -38.41
CA ARG A 223 -6.78 -32.85 -37.29
C ARG A 223 -7.43 -31.82 -36.37
N GLU A 224 -8.20 -30.89 -36.95
CA GLU A 224 -8.93 -29.87 -36.20
C GLU A 224 -10.10 -30.49 -35.41
N SER A 225 -10.82 -31.43 -36.03
CA SER A 225 -11.96 -32.11 -35.42
C SER A 225 -11.58 -32.81 -34.12
N LYS A 226 -10.42 -33.49 -34.07
CA LYS A 226 -9.95 -34.18 -32.84
C LYS A 226 -9.77 -33.22 -31.66
N ILE A 227 -9.16 -32.05 -31.88
CA ILE A 227 -8.92 -31.06 -30.82
C ILE A 227 -10.23 -30.39 -30.40
N LEU A 228 -11.13 -30.13 -31.35
CA LEU A 228 -12.47 -29.62 -31.05
C LEU A 228 -13.30 -30.62 -30.23
N LEU A 229 -13.22 -31.91 -30.56
CA LEU A 229 -13.91 -32.96 -29.82
C LEU A 229 -13.41 -33.06 -28.38
N GLU A 230 -12.09 -32.98 -28.13
CA GLU A 230 -11.55 -32.93 -26.76
C GLU A 230 -12.07 -31.71 -25.98
N ARG A 231 -12.22 -30.56 -26.64
CA ARG A 231 -12.80 -29.36 -26.01
C ARG A 231 -14.28 -29.52 -25.70
N VAL A 232 -15.07 -30.10 -26.62
CA VAL A 232 -16.49 -30.40 -26.39
C VAL A 232 -16.64 -31.41 -25.25
N LYS A 233 -15.81 -32.45 -25.21
CA LYS A 233 -15.76 -33.43 -24.13
C LYS A 233 -15.49 -32.77 -22.77
N LYS A 234 -14.52 -31.84 -22.70
CA LYS A 234 -14.22 -31.05 -21.49
C LYS A 234 -15.38 -30.14 -21.07
N ILE A 235 -16.13 -29.54 -22.01
CA ILE A 235 -17.31 -28.72 -21.70
C ILE A 235 -18.49 -29.58 -21.21
N MET A 236 -18.67 -30.76 -21.79
CA MET A 236 -19.77 -31.66 -21.44
C MET A 236 -19.52 -32.48 -20.16
N GLY A 237 -18.37 -32.32 -19.49
CA GLY A 237 -18.07 -33.01 -18.23
C GLY A 237 -17.97 -34.53 -18.34
N ARG A 238 -18.04 -35.09 -19.55
CA ARG A 238 -17.72 -36.50 -19.79
C ARG A 238 -16.21 -36.62 -19.73
N VAL A 239 -15.67 -36.97 -18.56
CA VAL A 239 -14.28 -37.44 -18.45
C VAL A 239 -14.19 -38.83 -19.08
#